data_AF-A0A1S7BGC8-F1
#
_entry.id   AF-A0A1S7BGC8-F1
#
_cell.length_a   1.000
_cell.length_b   1.000
_cell.length_c   1.000
_cell.angle_alpha   90.00
_cell.angle_beta   90.00
_cell.angle_gamma   90.00
#
_symmetry.space_group_name_H-M   'P 1'
#
loop_
_entity.id
_entity.type
_entity.pdbx_description
1 polymer ?
#
loop_
_entity_poly.entity_id
_entity_poly.type
_entity_poly.pdbx_seq_one_letter_code
_entity_poly.pdbx_strand_id
1 'polypeptide(L)'
;MKENQIRELVNELRDIAIEYHGTQQLRERIARTVRAAIIQAGNSPVTHDGWISCSERMPDDGQHVIILCDGAFVLYAQYRDGEFFDVVRNGEEFFETHSRNVTDWMPLPEPPQEEK
;
A
#
# COMPACT_ATOMS: atom_id res chain seq x y z
N MET A 1 15.67 22.67 -39.46
CA MET A 1 14.34 22.06 -39.70
C MET A 1 13.43 23.16 -40.25
N LYS A 2 12.61 22.90 -41.28
CA LYS A 2 11.74 23.96 -41.83
C LYS A 2 10.62 24.26 -40.81
N GLU A 3 10.28 25.52 -40.59
CA GLU A 3 9.30 25.98 -39.58
C GLU A 3 7.95 25.24 -39.66
N ASN A 4 7.54 24.88 -40.87
CA ASN A 4 6.35 24.06 -41.11
C ASN A 4 6.43 22.65 -40.49
N GLN A 5 7.60 22.01 -40.50
CA GLN A 5 7.82 20.69 -39.91
C GLN A 5 7.75 20.73 -38.38
N ILE A 6 8.18 21.84 -37.77
CA ILE A 6 8.07 22.03 -36.31
C ILE A 6 6.60 22.14 -35.91
N ARG A 7 5.81 22.91 -36.66
CA ARG A 7 4.37 23.10 -36.39
C ARG A 7 3.58 21.79 -36.52
N GLU A 8 3.88 20.98 -37.54
CA GLU A 8 3.23 19.67 -37.73
C GLU A 8 3.51 18.73 -36.56
N LEU A 9 4.77 18.60 -36.15
CA LEU A 9 5.15 17.77 -35.01
C LEU A 9 4.46 18.19 -33.71
N VAL A 10 4.35 19.49 -33.45
CA VAL A 10 3.68 20.02 -32.25
C VAL A 10 2.19 19.66 -32.25
N ASN A 11 1.53 19.71 -33.40
CA ASN A 11 0.13 19.34 -33.52
C ASN A 11 -0.07 17.84 -33.31
N GLU A 12 0.76 16.99 -33.91
CA GLU A 12 0.71 15.53 -33.71
C GLU A 12 0.91 15.16 -32.24
N LEU A 13 1.89 15.75 -31.56
CA LEU A 13 2.12 15.51 -30.13
C LEU A 13 0.92 15.95 -29.26
N ARG A 14 0.25 17.04 -29.64
CA ARG A 14 -0.95 17.52 -28.95
C ARG A 14 -2.11 16.53 -29.11
N ASP A 15 -2.32 16.02 -30.32
CA ASP A 15 -3.40 15.07 -30.61
C ASP A 15 -3.16 13.74 -29.89
N ILE A 16 -1.91 13.25 -29.88
CA ILE A 16 -1.50 12.06 -29.11
C ILE A 16 -1.74 12.28 -27.61
N ALA A 17 -1.38 13.45 -27.07
CA ALA A 17 -1.61 13.75 -25.65
C ALA A 17 -3.10 13.76 -25.30
N ILE A 18 -3.97 14.27 -26.20
CA ILE A 18 -5.43 14.27 -26.02
C ILE A 18 -5.98 12.84 -26.07
N GLU A 19 -5.54 12.02 -27.02
CA GLU A 19 -5.94 10.62 -27.16
C GLU A 19 -5.54 9.80 -25.92
N TYR A 20 -4.28 9.90 -25.49
CA TYR A 20 -3.78 9.19 -24.31
C TYR A 20 -4.40 9.70 -23.00
N HIS A 21 -4.74 10.98 -22.90
CA HIS A 21 -5.47 11.50 -21.74
C HIS A 21 -6.92 10.98 -21.70
N GLY A 22 -7.59 10.91 -22.85
CA GLY A 22 -8.92 10.30 -22.98
C GLY A 22 -8.92 8.81 -22.61
N THR A 23 -7.88 8.07 -23.00
CA THR A 23 -7.72 6.66 -22.62
C THR A 23 -7.37 6.47 -21.14
N GLN A 24 -6.65 7.40 -20.50
CA GLN A 24 -6.45 7.39 -19.05
C GLN A 24 -7.77 7.57 -18.29
N GLN A 25 -8.60 8.53 -18.69
CA GLN A 25 -9.92 8.74 -18.09
C GLN A 25 -10.83 7.50 -18.29
N LEU A 26 -10.80 6.90 -19.47
CA LEU A 26 -11.53 5.66 -19.77
C LEU A 26 -11.02 4.49 -18.91
N ARG A 27 -9.70 4.31 -18.81
CA ARG A 27 -9.07 3.28 -17.97
C ARG A 27 -9.47 3.43 -16.51
N GLU A 28 -9.46 4.66 -16.00
CA GLU A 28 -9.82 4.91 -14.61
C GLU A 28 -11.32 4.67 -14.36
N ARG A 29 -12.17 5.05 -15.31
CA ARG A 29 -13.61 4.80 -15.25
C ARG A 29 -13.93 3.31 -15.32
N ILE A 30 -13.27 2.54 -16.20
CA ILE A 30 -13.36 1.08 -16.25
C ILE A 30 -12.93 0.48 -14.92
N ALA A 31 -11.78 0.89 -14.38
CA ALA A 31 -11.26 0.36 -13.13
C ALA A 31 -12.21 0.64 -11.94
N ARG A 32 -12.82 1.83 -11.87
CA ARG A 32 -13.83 2.15 -10.85
C ARG A 32 -15.08 1.28 -10.99
N THR A 33 -15.60 1.11 -12.20
CA THR A 33 -16.79 0.29 -12.45
C THR A 33 -16.54 -1.18 -12.12
N VAL A 34 -15.40 -1.73 -12.54
CA VAL A 34 -15.01 -3.11 -12.25
C VAL A 34 -14.85 -3.31 -10.73
N ARG A 35 -14.18 -2.39 -10.03
CA ARG A 35 -14.06 -2.44 -8.56
C ARG A 35 -15.43 -2.43 -7.87
N ALA A 36 -16.33 -1.53 -8.27
CA ALA A 36 -17.66 -1.44 -7.70
C ALA A 36 -18.48 -2.73 -7.94
N ALA A 37 -18.38 -3.31 -9.15
CA ALA A 37 -19.05 -4.56 -9.48
C ALA A 37 -18.50 -5.76 -8.70
N ILE A 38 -17.18 -5.83 -8.53
CA ILE A 38 -16.48 -6.85 -7.71
C ILE A 38 -16.96 -6.79 -6.26
N ILE A 39 -16.99 -5.59 -5.66
CA ILE A 39 -17.52 -5.36 -4.30
C ILE A 39 -19.00 -5.75 -4.18
N GLN A 40 -19.84 -5.34 -5.13
CA GLN A 40 -21.28 -5.64 -5.13
C GLN A 40 -21.58 -7.13 -5.36
N ALA A 41 -20.74 -7.84 -6.11
CA ALA A 41 -20.89 -9.27 -6.37
C ALA A 41 -20.47 -10.15 -5.18
N GLY A 42 -20.07 -9.57 -4.04
CA GLY A 42 -19.56 -10.31 -2.88
C GLY A 42 -18.19 -10.95 -3.11
N ASN A 43 -17.63 -10.80 -4.29
CA ASN A 43 -16.23 -11.10 -4.57
C ASN A 43 -15.41 -9.92 -4.07
N SER A 44 -15.29 -9.75 -2.75
CA SER A 44 -14.21 -8.91 -2.23
C SER A 44 -12.91 -9.39 -2.88
N PRO A 45 -12.00 -8.50 -3.35
CA PRO A 45 -10.64 -8.94 -3.64
C PRO A 45 -10.21 -9.73 -2.41
N VAL A 46 -9.85 -10.99 -2.63
CA VAL A 46 -9.46 -11.95 -1.59
C VAL A 46 -8.68 -11.17 -0.54
N THR A 47 -9.25 -11.02 0.64
CA THR A 47 -8.54 -10.46 1.79
C THR A 47 -7.27 -11.26 1.89
N HIS A 48 -6.11 -10.60 1.82
CA HIS A 48 -4.91 -11.23 2.33
C HIS A 48 -5.23 -11.46 3.81
N ASP A 49 -5.51 -12.70 4.21
CA ASP A 49 -6.01 -13.11 5.54
C ASP A 49 -5.00 -12.85 6.68
N GLY A 50 -4.47 -11.63 6.77
CA GLY A 50 -3.48 -11.21 7.74
C GLY A 50 -3.38 -9.70 7.84
N TRP A 51 -3.26 -8.99 6.72
CA TRP A 51 -3.01 -7.55 6.73
C TRP A 51 -4.30 -6.72 6.84
N ILE A 52 -4.31 -5.83 7.83
CA ILE A 52 -5.39 -4.92 8.21
C ILE A 52 -4.85 -3.50 8.03
N SER A 53 -5.56 -2.66 7.27
CA SER A 53 -5.16 -1.27 7.12
C SER A 53 -5.35 -0.52 8.45
N CYS A 54 -4.39 0.33 8.82
CA CYS A 54 -4.52 1.23 9.98
C CYS A 54 -5.72 2.16 9.84
N SER A 55 -6.13 2.49 8.61
CA SER A 55 -7.32 3.31 8.33
C SER A 55 -8.64 2.58 8.58
N GLU A 56 -8.64 1.25 8.52
CA GLU A 56 -9.79 0.41 8.80
C GLU A 56 -9.89 0.12 10.29
N ARG A 57 -8.78 -0.26 10.91
CA ARG A 57 -8.71 -0.62 12.32
C ARG A 57 -7.28 -0.52 12.84
N MET A 58 -7.11 0.05 14.02
CA MET A 58 -5.85 0.02 14.77
C MET A 58 -5.75 -1.26 15.62
N PRO A 59 -4.53 -1.73 15.95
CA PRO A 59 -4.37 -2.79 16.95
C PRO A 59 -4.92 -2.37 18.31
N ASP A 60 -5.15 -3.35 19.18
CA ASP A 60 -5.46 -3.08 20.58
C ASP A 60 -4.21 -2.55 21.32
N ASP A 61 -4.43 -1.75 22.36
CA ASP A 61 -3.33 -1.23 23.17
C ASP A 61 -2.53 -2.37 23.82
N GLY A 62 -1.21 -2.29 23.71
CA GLY A 62 -0.26 -3.34 24.12
C GLY A 62 -0.12 -4.51 23.13
N GLN A 63 -0.88 -4.53 22.02
CA GLN A 63 -0.84 -5.64 21.07
C GLN A 63 0.48 -5.68 20.28
N HIS A 64 1.02 -6.89 20.13
CA HIS A 64 2.17 -7.17 19.29
C HIS A 64 1.74 -7.58 17.89
N VAL A 65 2.33 -6.96 16.88
CA VAL A 65 1.93 -7.08 15.48
C VAL A 65 3.14 -7.06 14.54
N ILE A 66 2.92 -7.48 13.30
CA ILE A 66 3.82 -7.20 12.19
C ILE A 66 3.26 -5.96 11.47
N ILE A 67 4.10 -4.98 11.16
CA ILE A 67 3.72 -3.72 10.50
C ILE A 67 4.36 -3.59 9.12
N LEU A 68 3.67 -2.90 8.21
CA LEU A 68 4.21 -2.38 6.96
C LEU A 68 4.38 -0.86 7.11
N CYS A 69 5.62 -0.37 7.03
CA CYS A 69 5.92 1.05 7.15
C CYS A 69 6.74 1.58 5.96
N ASP A 70 6.55 2.87 5.67
CA ASP A 70 7.15 3.58 4.53
C ASP A 70 6.94 2.89 3.16
N GLY A 71 5.93 2.02 3.06
CA GLY A 71 5.62 1.23 1.87
C GLY A 71 6.68 0.20 1.47
N ALA A 72 7.68 -0.06 2.32
CA ALA A 72 8.83 -0.90 1.97
C ALA A 72 9.32 -1.83 3.08
N PHE A 73 9.12 -1.47 4.35
CA PHE A 73 9.67 -2.22 5.48
C PHE A 73 8.60 -3.02 6.19
N VAL A 74 8.92 -4.28 6.50
CA VAL A 74 8.10 -5.17 7.31
C VAL A 74 8.82 -5.40 8.64
N LEU A 75 8.21 -4.97 9.74
CA LEU A 75 8.84 -4.96 11.06
C LEU A 75 7.92 -5.59 12.11
N TYR A 76 8.51 -6.09 13.19
CA TYR A 76 7.78 -6.41 14.41
C TYR A 76 7.61 -5.13 15.24
N ALA A 77 6.42 -4.88 15.77
CA ALA A 77 6.15 -3.74 16.62
C ALA A 77 5.12 -4.05 17.72
N GLN A 78 5.15 -3.27 18.80
CA GLN A 78 4.09 -3.20 19.79
C GLN A 78 3.32 -1.88 19.60
N TYR A 79 1.99 -1.95 19.57
CA TYR A 79 1.14 -0.77 19.56
C TYR A 79 0.87 -0.30 21.00
N ARG A 80 1.18 0.96 21.32
CA ARG A 80 0.93 1.57 22.63
C ARG A 80 0.59 3.04 22.49
N ASP A 81 -0.43 3.49 23.21
CA ASP A 81 -0.80 4.92 23.32
C ASP A 81 -0.96 5.64 21.96
N GLY A 82 -1.41 4.94 20.92
CA GLY A 82 -1.58 5.51 19.58
C GLY A 82 -0.38 5.37 18.64
N GLU A 83 0.73 4.81 19.10
CA GLU A 83 2.01 4.75 18.39
C GLU A 83 2.53 3.31 18.24
N PHE A 84 3.38 3.07 17.23
CA PHE A 84 4.01 1.77 16.98
C PHE A 84 5.48 1.78 17.40
N PHE A 85 5.86 0.88 18.29
CA PHE A 85 7.23 0.77 18.77
C PHE A 85 7.90 -0.50 18.28
N ASP A 86 8.97 -0.36 17.49
CA ASP A 86 9.82 -1.46 17.05
C ASP A 86 11.12 -1.51 17.86
N VAL A 87 11.86 -2.61 17.73
CA VAL A 87 13.14 -2.80 18.43
C VAL A 87 14.24 -2.97 17.40
N VAL A 88 15.20 -2.07 17.43
CA VAL A 88 16.41 -2.12 16.60
C VAL A 88 17.61 -2.54 17.42
N ARG A 89 18.56 -3.20 16.75
CA ARG A 89 19.82 -3.62 17.37
C ARG A 89 20.97 -2.76 16.85
N ASN A 90 21.78 -2.24 17.77
CA ASN A 90 23.03 -1.54 17.44
C ASN A 90 24.17 -2.17 18.25
N GLY A 91 25.01 -2.96 17.57
CA GLY A 91 26.04 -3.77 18.24
C GLY A 91 25.42 -4.87 19.10
N GLU A 92 25.70 -4.85 20.41
CA GLU A 92 25.14 -5.79 21.39
C GLU A 92 23.90 -5.24 22.11
N GLU A 93 23.56 -3.97 21.89
CA GLU A 93 22.47 -3.29 22.57
C GLU A 93 21.20 -3.25 21.71
N PHE A 94 20.05 -3.35 22.39
CA PHE A 94 18.73 -3.21 21.78
C PHE A 94 18.11 -1.90 22.24
N PHE A 95 17.49 -1.19 21.30
CA PHE A 95 16.82 0.06 21.54
C PHE A 95 15.42 0.03 20.93
N GLU A 96 14.48 0.63 21.64
CA GLU A 96 13.15 0.85 21.14
C GLU A 96 13.11 2.10 20.26
N THR A 97 12.42 2.01 19.13
CA THR A 97 12.22 3.10 18.18
C THR A 97 10.75 3.29 17.84
N HIS A 98 10.39 4.48 17.40
CA HIS A 98 9.04 4.77 16.92
C HIS A 98 8.97 4.54 15.40
N SER A 99 8.15 3.57 15.00
CA SER A 99 7.83 3.29 13.60
C SER A 99 6.78 4.28 13.08
N ARG A 100 7.19 5.12 12.11
CA ARG A 100 6.32 6.12 11.48
C ARG A 100 5.79 5.63 10.14
N ASN A 101 4.75 6.28 9.62
CA ASN A 101 4.15 5.97 8.32
C ASN A 101 3.74 4.50 8.16
N VAL A 102 3.21 3.91 9.23
CA VAL A 102 2.63 2.57 9.21
C VAL A 102 1.30 2.62 8.45
N THR A 103 1.16 1.78 7.41
CA THR A 103 -0.05 1.75 6.58
C THR A 103 -0.94 0.55 6.92
N ASP A 104 -0.32 -0.59 7.24
CA ASP A 104 -0.99 -1.86 7.43
C ASP A 104 -0.29 -2.66 8.54
N TRP A 105 -1.05 -3.50 9.25
CA TRP A 105 -0.54 -4.39 10.28
C TRP A 105 -1.18 -5.77 10.18
N MET A 106 -0.55 -6.80 10.73
CA MET A 106 -1.15 -8.11 10.90
C MET A 106 -0.85 -8.69 12.28
N PRO A 107 -1.74 -9.53 12.86
CA PRO A 107 -1.43 -10.25 14.08
C PRO A 107 -0.21 -11.14 13.87
N LEU A 108 0.51 -11.45 14.96
CA LEU A 108 1.60 -12.41 14.89
C LEU A 108 1.06 -13.78 14.45
N PRO A 109 1.73 -14.46 13.50
CA PRO A 109 1.35 -15.82 13.14
C PRO A 109 1.63 -16.77 14.31
N GLU A 110 0.88 -17.88 14.38
CA GLU A 110 1.20 -18.94 15.32
C GLU A 110 2.60 -19.52 15.00
N PRO A 111 3.44 -19.79 16.01
CA PRO A 111 4.73 -20.40 15.79
C PRO A 111 4.57 -21.78 15.15
N PRO A 112 5.54 -22.23 14.32
CA PRO A 112 5.51 -23.58 13.75
C PRO A 112 5.43 -24.62 14.86
N GLN A 113 4.47 -25.54 14.76
CA GLN A 113 4.40 -26.67 15.68
C GLN A 113 5.45 -27.70 15.25
N GLU A 114 6.32 -28.11 16.17
CA GLU A 114 7.23 -29.22 15.91
C GLU A 114 6.41 -30.51 15.78
N GLU A 115 6.45 -31.14 14.60
CA GLU A 115 5.97 -32.52 14.45
C GLU A 115 6.82 -33.42 15.34
N LYS A 116 6.22 -33.93 16.42
CA LYS A 116 6.87 -34.89 17.31
C LYS A 116 7.07 -36.24 16.65
#